data_AF-A0AB37DJT9-F1
#
_entry.id   AF-A0AB37DJT9-F1
#
_cell.length_a   1.000
_cell.length_b   1.000
_cell.length_c   1.000
_cell.angle_alpha   90.00
_cell.angle_beta   90.00
_cell.angle_gamma   90.00
#
_symmetry.space_group_name_H-M   'P 1'
#
loop_
_entity.id
_entity.type
_entity.pdbx_description
1 polymer ?
#
loop_
_entity_poly.entity_id
_entity_poly.type
_entity_poly.pdbx_seq_one_letter_code
_entity_poly.pdbx_strand_id
1 'polypeptide(L)' 'MDTLKYSYFSNDIYKRWTNGDCYYCAFYDGSVVEYDARHDPKRLIVVDYYHLEDDVLKFRTGELHFDQFDNVDYF' A
#
# COMPACT_ATOMS: atom_id res chain seq x y z
N MET A 1 6.24 16.22 15.46
CA MET A 1 5.43 15.49 14.46
C MET A 1 6.31 15.41 13.22
N ASP A 2 7.26 14.49 13.26
CA ASP A 2 8.12 14.21 12.13
C ASP A 2 7.30 13.41 11.14
N THR A 3 6.88 14.08 10.07
CA THR A 3 6.42 13.45 8.85
C THR A 3 7.58 12.64 8.30
N LEU A 4 7.71 11.40 8.78
CA LEU A 4 8.57 10.39 8.20
C LEU A 4 8.18 10.29 6.72
N LYS A 5 9.01 10.93 5.89
CA LYS A 5 9.08 10.72 4.45
C LYS A 5 9.52 9.28 4.21
N TYR A 6 8.63 8.32 4.44
CA TYR A 6 8.72 7.03 3.79
C TYR A 6 7.84 7.11 2.55
N SER A 7 8.46 7.27 1.39
CA SER A 7 8.12 6.44 0.24
C SER A 7 8.98 6.83 -0.97
N TYR A 8 9.70 5.82 -1.47
CA TYR A 8 9.83 5.61 -2.92
C TYR A 8 10.05 4.12 -3.25
N PHE A 9 9.41 3.23 -2.46
CA PHE A 9 9.60 1.77 -2.48
C PHE A 9 10.94 1.32 -1.89
N SER A 10 10.97 0.98 -0.60
CA SER A 10 11.96 0.01 -0.10
C SER A 10 12.16 -1.11 -1.14
N ASN A 11 13.42 -1.51 -1.40
CA ASN A 11 13.68 -2.68 -2.27
C ASN A 11 13.10 -3.98 -1.68
N ASP A 12 12.71 -3.96 -0.40
CA ASP A 12 12.18 -5.11 0.31
C ASP A 12 10.65 -5.09 0.29
N ILE A 13 10.12 -5.92 -0.61
CA ILE A 13 8.69 -6.20 -0.72
C ILE A 13 8.28 -7.12 0.43
N TYR A 14 7.27 -6.70 1.18
CA TYR A 14 6.64 -7.53 2.19
C TYR A 14 5.66 -8.53 1.55
N LYS A 15 4.73 -8.01 0.73
CA LYS A 15 3.67 -8.84 0.13
C LYS A 15 3.16 -8.23 -1.17
N ARG A 16 2.83 -9.11 -2.12
CA ARG A 16 2.06 -8.77 -3.32
C ARG A 16 0.76 -9.56 -3.33
N TRP A 17 -0.30 -8.95 -3.84
CA TRP A 17 -1.58 -9.64 -4.04
C TRP A 17 -2.39 -8.96 -5.14
N THR A 18 -3.44 -9.66 -5.57
CA THR A 18 -4.43 -9.17 -6.52
C THR A 18 -5.80 -9.15 -5.85
N ASN A 19 -6.60 -8.13 -6.10
CA ASN A 19 -8.01 -8.11 -5.73
C ASN A 19 -8.82 -7.63 -6.94
N GLY A 20 -9.58 -8.52 -7.56
CA GLY A 20 -10.16 -8.30 -8.89
C GLY A 20 -9.06 -8.03 -9.93
N ASP A 21 -9.23 -6.95 -10.70
CA ASP A 21 -8.29 -6.51 -11.75
C ASP A 21 -7.15 -5.61 -11.22
N CYS A 22 -7.12 -5.33 -9.91
CA CYS A 22 -6.13 -4.45 -9.31
C CYS A 22 -4.96 -5.27 -8.73
N TYR A 23 -3.74 -4.74 -8.92
CA TYR A 23 -2.51 -5.30 -8.38
C TYR A 23 -2.04 -4.45 -7.21
N TYR A 24 -1.63 -5.09 -6.12
CA TYR A 24 -1.21 -4.42 -4.90
C TYR A 24 0.15 -4.90 -4.44
N CYS A 25 0.94 -3.98 -3.89
CA CYS A 25 2.23 -4.28 -3.28
C CYS A 25 2.39 -3.52 -1.95
N ALA A 26 2.73 -4.25 -0.90
CA ALA A 26 3.11 -3.71 0.40
C ALA A 26 4.62 -3.88 0.61
N PHE A 27 5.22 -2.87 1.24
CA PHE A 27 6.65 -2.76 1.49
C PHE A 27 6.90 -2.75 3.00
N TYR A 28 8.07 -3.23 3.43
CA TYR A 28 8.43 -3.23 4.85
C TYR A 28 8.60 -1.83 5.45
N ASP A 29 8.57 -0.77 4.64
CA ASP A 29 8.54 0.61 5.13
C ASP A 29 7.13 1.11 5.49
N GLY A 30 6.11 0.26 5.35
CA GLY A 30 4.71 0.61 5.61
C GLY A 30 3.97 1.18 4.38
N SER A 31 4.66 1.37 3.26
CA SER A 31 4.00 1.82 2.02
C SER A 31 3.15 0.69 1.44
N VAL A 32 1.94 1.03 0.99
CA VAL A 32 1.08 0.11 0.23
C VAL A 32 0.59 0.80 -1.03
N VAL A 33 0.82 0.16 -2.18
CA VAL A 33 0.54 0.73 -3.49
C VAL A 33 -0.43 -0.14 -4.26
N GLU A 34 -1.44 0.51 -4.84
CA GLU A 34 -2.29 -0.05 -5.88
C GLU A 34 -1.75 0.35 -7.24
N TYR A 35 -1.65 -0.62 -8.14
CA TYR A 35 -1.28 -0.45 -9.53
C TYR A 35 -2.45 -0.78 -10.44
N ASP A 36 -2.49 -0.13 -11.59
CA ASP A 36 -3.43 -0.46 -12.66
C ASP A 36 -2.98 -1.69 -13.48
N ALA A 37 -3.76 -2.05 -14.50
CA ALA A 37 -3.48 -3.20 -15.36
C ALA A 37 -2.16 -3.07 -16.17
N ARG A 38 -1.61 -1.86 -16.31
CA ARG A 38 -0.32 -1.60 -16.97
C ARG A 38 0.85 -1.61 -15.98
N HIS A 39 0.57 -1.87 -14.70
CA HIS A 39 1.51 -1.77 -13.58
C HIS A 39 1.98 -0.33 -13.33
N ASP A 40 1.17 0.66 -13.74
CA ASP A 40 1.39 2.05 -13.35
C ASP A 40 0.80 2.26 -11.95
N PRO A 41 1.56 2.81 -10.98
CA PRO A 41 1.03 3.05 -9.65
C PRO A 41 -0.08 4.10 -9.71
N LYS A 42 -1.20 3.81 -9.04
CA LYS A 42 -2.43 4.62 -9.09
C LYS A 42 -2.74 5.26 -7.75
N ARG A 43 -2.52 4.54 -6.65
CA ARG A 43 -2.74 5.01 -5.28
C ARG A 43 -1.62 4.52 -4.39
N LEU A 44 -1.20 5.38 -3.46
CA LEU A 44 -0.22 5.07 -2.43
C LEU A 44 -0.77 5.54 -1.09
N ILE A 45 -0.70 4.64 -0.11
CA ILE A 45 -1.01 4.92 1.28
C ILE A 45 0.18 4.49 2.14
N VAL A 46 0.25 5.02 3.36
CA VAL A 46 1.24 4.61 4.35
C VAL A 46 0.50 4.11 5.58
N VAL A 47 0.79 2.89 5.99
CA VAL A 47 0.29 2.29 7.23
C VAL A 47 1.41 2.20 8.26
N ASP A 48 1.05 2.01 9.53
CA ASP A 48 2.04 1.74 10.57
C ASP A 48 2.70 0.38 10.32
N TYR A 49 4.03 0.34 10.32
CA TYR A 49 4.82 -0.88 10.19
C TYR A 49 4.38 -1.98 11.17
N TYR A 50 4.05 -1.62 12.42
CA TYR A 50 3.65 -2.59 13.44
C TYR A 50 2.29 -3.25 13.14
N HIS A 51 1.47 -2.66 12.27
CA HIS A 51 0.19 -3.21 11.84
C HIS A 51 0.22 -3.70 10.38
N LEU A 52 1.38 -3.68 9.72
CA LEU A 52 1.50 -3.98 8.28
C LEU A 52 0.93 -5.36 7.92
N GLU A 53 1.20 -6.39 8.72
CA GLU A 53 0.69 -7.74 8.48
C GLU A 53 -0.84 -7.80 8.56
N ASP A 54 -1.41 -7.23 9.63
CA ASP A 54 -2.85 -7.20 9.86
C ASP A 54 -3.57 -6.36 8.80
N ASP A 55 -3.03 -5.20 8.43
CA ASP A 55 -3.65 -4.32 7.46
C ASP A 55 -3.56 -4.90 6.04
N VAL A 56 -2.45 -5.55 5.67
CA VAL A 56 -2.36 -6.31 4.41
C VAL A 56 -3.36 -7.47 4.39
N LEU A 57 -3.57 -8.16 5.51
CA LEU A 57 -4.61 -9.19 5.59
C LEU A 57 -6.00 -8.60 5.34
N LYS A 58 -6.33 -7.49 6.01
CA LYS A 58 -7.62 -6.80 5.85
C LYS A 58 -7.83 -6.26 4.42
N PHE A 59 -6.79 -5.72 3.76
CA PHE A 59 -6.88 -5.34 2.34
C PHE A 59 -7.17 -6.54 1.44
N ARG A 60 -6.59 -7.70 1.77
CA ARG A 60 -6.80 -8.94 1.01
C ARG A 60 -8.18 -9.56 1.23
N THR A 61 -8.74 -9.42 2.43
CA THR A 61 -10.10 -9.89 2.73
C THR A 61 -11.19 -8.88 2.36
N GLY A 62 -10.81 -7.65 2.01
CA GLY A 62 -11.75 -6.57 1.69
C GLY A 62 -12.35 -5.90 2.92
N GLU A 63 -11.74 -6.06 4.09
CA GLU A 63 -12.11 -5.35 5.32
C GLU A 63 -11.56 -3.92 5.35
N LEU A 64 -10.42 -3.69 4.69
CA LEU A 64 -9.85 -2.37 4.45
C LEU A 64 -9.86 -2.04 2.96
N HIS A 65 -10.07 -0.77 2.65
CA HIS A 65 -10.06 -0.22 1.30
C HIS A 65 -9.26 1.09 1.25
N PHE A 66 -8.59 1.33 0.12
CA PHE A 66 -7.70 2.48 -0.08
C PHE A 66 -8.40 3.85 -0.02
N ASP A 67 -9.71 3.90 -0.24
CA ASP A 67 -10.54 5.10 -0.13
C ASP A 67 -10.77 5.54 1.33
N GLN A 68 -10.46 4.68 2.31
CA GLN A 68 -10.52 5.00 3.73
C GLN A 68 -9.26 5.73 4.24
N PHE A 69 -8.25 5.87 3.39
CA PHE A 69 -6.97 6.49 3.72
C PHE A 69 -6.78 7.77 2.93
N ASP A 70 -6.11 8.74 3.56
CA ASP A 70 -5.57 9.88 2.84
C ASP A 70 -4.52 9.37 1.86
N ASN A 71 -4.86 9.44 0.57
CA ASN A 71 -3.94 9.09 -0.49
C ASN A 71 -2.85 10.14 -0.50
N VAL A 72 -1.60 9.69 -0.58
CA VAL A 72 -0.50 10.63 -0.72
C VAL A 72 -0.44 11.01 -2.20
N ASP A 73 -0.69 12.28 -2.51
CA ASP A 73 -0.58 12.81 -3.87
C ASP A 73 0.88 12.66 -4.35
N TYR A 74 1.11 11.72 -5.26
CA TYR A 74 2.44 11.35 -5.76
C TYR A 74 2.59 11.45 -7.29
N PHE A 75 1.63 12.08 -7.99
CA PHE A 75 1.64 12.22 -9.46
C PHE A 75 1.41 13.66 -9.91
#